data_AF-A0A4U2YUI8-F1
#
_entry.id   AF-A0A4U2YUI8-F1
#
_cell.length_a   1.000
_cell.length_b   1.000
_cell.length_c   1.000
_cell.angle_alpha   90.00
_cell.angle_beta   90.00
_cell.angle_gamma   90.00
#
_symmetry.space_group_name_H-M   'P 1'
#
loop_
_entity.id
_entity.type
_entity.pdbx_description
1 polymer ?
#
loop_
_entity_poly.entity_id
_entity_poly.type
_entity_poly.pdbx_seq_one_letter_code
_entity_poly.pdbx_strand_id
1 'polypeptide(L)'
;MSNENKKQQKNLFLTESTIKKIEQLKIDRKLSSHGAVIEYLVDSYFANESSQNQALLTEIDAIVFQHLQRVFEPLTEDLKRVRVTGNVIDRNTQMLLEFWNHYFIMTDAKKLGSTQRYKTIPFEEAEALVKERIAHNRQKKLDWEAKRKPSDNQDK
;
A
#
# COMPACT_ATOMS: atom_id res chain seq x y z
N MET A 1 -28.98 22.80 42.05
CA MET A 1 -28.77 21.44 42.56
C MET A 1 -29.54 20.49 41.66
N SER A 2 -28.87 19.86 40.69
CA SER A 2 -29.52 19.05 39.65
C SER A 2 -30.18 17.79 40.23
N ASN A 3 -31.36 17.46 39.70
CA ASN A 3 -32.31 16.47 40.21
C ASN A 3 -31.98 15.02 39.78
N GLU A 4 -30.75 14.75 39.33
CA GLU A 4 -30.38 13.56 38.54
C GLU A 4 -30.42 12.23 39.32
N ASN A 5 -30.25 12.26 40.65
CA ASN A 5 -30.23 11.04 41.48
C ASN A 5 -31.55 10.72 42.21
N LYS A 6 -32.64 11.44 41.91
CA LYS A 6 -33.93 11.18 42.56
C LYS A 6 -34.68 10.07 41.82
N LYS A 7 -34.90 8.92 42.48
CA LYS A 7 -35.66 7.81 41.89
C LYS A 7 -37.09 8.26 41.55
N GLN A 8 -37.49 8.06 40.30
CA GLN A 8 -38.84 8.35 39.80
C GLN A 8 -39.55 7.03 39.48
N GLN A 9 -40.81 6.92 39.91
CA GLN A 9 -41.61 5.73 39.61
C GLN A 9 -42.08 5.75 38.16
N LYS A 10 -41.85 4.65 37.44
CA LYS A 10 -42.39 4.41 36.09
C LYS A 10 -43.10 3.06 36.07
N ASN A 11 -44.31 3.04 35.52
CA ASN A 11 -45.06 1.81 35.29
C ASN A 11 -44.75 1.33 33.87
N LEU A 12 -44.33 0.07 33.73
CA LEU A 12 -43.92 -0.53 32.47
C LEU A 12 -44.73 -1.80 32.23
N PHE A 13 -45.16 -1.99 30.98
CA PHE A 13 -45.72 -3.26 30.51
C PHE A 13 -44.59 -4.05 29.87
N LEU A 14 -44.36 -5.26 30.40
CA LEU A 14 -43.30 -6.15 29.94
C LEU A 14 -43.90 -7.49 29.56
N THR A 15 -43.26 -8.18 28.62
CA THR A 15 -43.63 -9.55 28.28
C THR A 15 -43.25 -10.49 29.43
N GLU A 16 -43.99 -11.59 29.59
CA GLU A 16 -43.74 -12.58 30.63
C GLU A 16 -42.33 -13.18 30.53
N SER A 17 -41.82 -13.36 29.31
CA SER A 17 -40.45 -13.81 29.08
C SER A 17 -39.40 -12.82 29.58
N THR A 18 -39.67 -11.51 29.49
CA THR A 18 -38.78 -10.46 30.00
C THR A 18 -38.83 -10.39 31.52
N ILE A 19 -40.01 -10.54 32.12
CA ILE A 19 -40.18 -10.58 33.57
C ILE A 19 -39.38 -11.74 34.17
N LYS A 20 -39.49 -12.95 33.60
CA LYS A 20 -38.71 -14.13 34.04
C LYS A 20 -37.19 -13.87 33.96
N LYS A 21 -36.72 -13.25 32.88
CA LYS A 21 -35.30 -12.88 32.74
C LYS A 21 -34.86 -11.88 33.80
N ILE A 22 -35.67 -10.87 34.11
CA ILE A 22 -35.38 -9.87 35.16
C ILE A 22 -35.33 -10.53 36.54
N GLU A 23 -36.24 -11.44 36.85
CA GLU A 23 -36.25 -12.19 38.11
C GLU A 23 -35.00 -13.06 38.25
N GLN A 24 -34.64 -13.79 37.19
CA GLN A 24 -33.43 -14.61 37.20
C GLN A 24 -32.18 -13.76 37.41
N LEU A 25 -32.06 -12.65 36.68
CA LEU A 25 -30.92 -11.74 36.79
C LEU A 25 -30.82 -11.07 38.18
N LYS A 26 -31.97 -10.80 38.82
CA LYS A 26 -32.04 -10.31 40.19
C LYS A 26 -31.42 -11.30 41.17
N ILE A 27 -31.76 -12.59 41.04
CA ILE A 27 -31.24 -13.66 41.91
C ILE A 27 -29.75 -13.84 41.66
N ASP A 28 -29.35 -13.98 40.40
CA ASP A 28 -27.96 -14.25 40.01
C ASP A 28 -27.00 -13.15 40.47
N ARG A 29 -27.42 -11.88 40.37
CA ARG A 29 -26.63 -10.70 40.74
C ARG A 29 -26.90 -10.20 42.16
N LYS A 30 -27.78 -10.87 42.93
CA LYS A 30 -28.22 -10.47 44.29
C LYS A 30 -28.68 -9.02 44.38
N LEU A 31 -29.50 -8.57 43.42
CA LEU A 31 -29.99 -7.20 43.36
C LEU A 31 -31.23 -6.99 44.23
N SER A 32 -31.33 -5.82 44.84
CA SER A 32 -32.34 -5.51 45.88
C SER A 32 -33.77 -5.38 45.32
N SER A 33 -33.92 -4.96 44.07
CA SER A 33 -35.24 -4.76 43.44
C SER A 33 -35.19 -4.95 41.93
N HIS A 34 -36.34 -5.16 41.30
CA HIS A 34 -36.45 -5.19 39.83
C HIS A 34 -36.02 -3.86 39.19
N GLY A 35 -36.26 -2.73 39.85
CA GLY A 35 -35.76 -1.43 39.41
C GLY A 35 -34.23 -1.37 39.36
N ALA A 36 -33.55 -1.96 40.35
CA ALA A 36 -32.08 -2.04 40.36
C ALA A 36 -31.53 -2.94 39.23
N VAL A 37 -32.28 -3.97 38.82
CA VAL A 37 -31.92 -4.80 37.65
C VAL A 37 -32.02 -3.97 36.36
N ILE A 38 -33.06 -3.15 36.23
CA ILE A 38 -33.25 -2.30 35.04
C ILE A 38 -32.16 -1.22 34.98
N GLU A 39 -31.88 -0.53 36.10
CA GLU A 39 -30.77 0.43 36.22
C GLU A 39 -29.44 -0.23 35.80
N TYR A 40 -29.13 -1.39 36.38
CA TYR A 40 -27.93 -2.17 36.03
C TYR A 40 -27.86 -2.54 34.55
N LEU A 41 -28.96 -2.98 33.94
CA LEU A 41 -29.00 -3.36 32.53
C LEU A 41 -28.75 -2.15 31.62
N VAL A 42 -29.37 -1.01 31.92
CA VAL A 42 -29.18 0.23 31.16
C VAL A 42 -27.73 0.71 31.28
N ASP A 43 -27.18 0.75 32.48
CA ASP A 43 -25.79 1.14 32.71
C ASP A 43 -24.81 0.19 32.00
N SER A 44 -25.07 -1.12 32.08
CA SER A 44 -24.25 -2.13 31.42
C SER A 44 -24.33 -2.05 29.90
N TYR A 45 -25.47 -1.67 29.33
CA TYR A 45 -25.63 -1.51 27.90
C TYR A 45 -24.77 -0.35 27.39
N PHE A 46 -24.85 0.83 28.03
CA PHE A 46 -24.06 2.00 27.64
C PHE A 46 -22.56 1.81 27.92
N ALA A 47 -22.19 1.11 28.98
CA ALA A 47 -20.80 0.76 29.26
C ALA A 47 -20.24 -0.22 28.21
N ASN A 48 -21.00 -1.24 27.82
CA ASN A 48 -20.56 -2.24 26.84
C ASN A 48 -20.53 -1.70 25.41
N GLU A 49 -21.49 -0.87 25.00
CA GLU A 49 -21.53 -0.29 23.65
C GLU A 49 -20.30 0.59 23.39
N SER A 50 -19.87 1.38 24.38
CA SER A 50 -18.66 2.18 24.28
C SER A 50 -17.39 1.32 24.31
N SER A 51 -17.36 0.29 25.16
CA SER A 51 -16.17 -0.53 25.39
C SER A 51 -15.89 -1.55 24.28
N GLN A 52 -16.93 -2.21 23.74
CA GLN A 52 -16.77 -3.18 22.65
C GLN A 52 -16.32 -2.50 21.36
N ASN A 53 -16.92 -1.35 21.03
CA ASN A 53 -16.52 -0.60 19.84
C ASN A 53 -15.08 -0.11 19.94
N GLN A 54 -14.65 0.37 21.12
CA GLN A 54 -13.26 0.75 21.34
C GLN A 54 -12.29 -0.44 21.25
N ALA A 55 -12.63 -1.58 21.85
CA ALA A 55 -11.80 -2.79 21.78
C ALA A 55 -11.62 -3.27 20.33
N LEU A 56 -12.70 -3.31 19.55
CA LEU A 56 -12.66 -3.68 18.14
C LEU A 56 -11.83 -2.70 17.31
N LEU A 57 -11.96 -1.39 17.56
CA LEU A 57 -11.15 -0.38 16.89
C LEU A 57 -9.65 -0.55 17.19
N THR A 58 -9.29 -0.83 18.45
CA THR A 58 -7.89 -1.09 18.80
C THR A 58 -7.33 -2.36 18.17
N GLU A 59 -8.14 -3.42 18.03
CA GLU A 59 -7.72 -4.63 17.32
C GLU A 59 -7.53 -4.37 15.83
N ILE A 60 -8.44 -3.61 15.20
CA ILE A 60 -8.32 -3.21 13.79
C ILE A 60 -7.05 -2.38 13.59
N ASP A 61 -6.79 -1.39 14.45
CA ASP A 61 -5.59 -0.57 14.38
C ASP A 61 -4.31 -1.41 14.50
N ALA A 62 -4.29 -2.39 15.41
CA ALA A 62 -3.16 -3.30 15.57
C ALA A 62 -2.92 -4.18 14.32
N ILE A 63 -3.99 -4.71 13.72
CA ILE A 63 -3.92 -5.52 12.49
C ILE A 63 -3.44 -4.66 11.32
N VAL A 64 -3.99 -3.46 11.16
CA VAL A 64 -3.58 -2.52 10.10
C VAL A 64 -2.12 -2.14 10.28
N PHE A 65 -1.69 -1.82 11.50
CA PHE A 65 -0.29 -1.49 11.78
C PHE A 65 0.65 -2.65 11.45
N GLN A 66 0.34 -3.87 11.89
CA GLN A 66 1.14 -5.06 11.53
C GLN A 66 1.19 -5.30 10.02
N HIS A 67 0.06 -5.14 9.33
CA HIS A 67 0.01 -5.32 7.89
C HIS A 67 0.85 -4.26 7.17
N LEU A 68 0.73 -2.99 7.56
CA LEU A 68 1.55 -1.91 7.01
C LEU A 68 3.03 -2.15 7.29
N GLN A 69 3.40 -2.53 8.50
CA GLN A 69 4.79 -2.82 8.84
C GLN A 69 5.35 -3.96 7.96
N ARG A 70 4.60 -5.05 7.79
CA ARG A 70 5.01 -6.18 6.94
C ARG A 70 5.19 -5.79 5.47
N VAL A 71 4.42 -4.82 4.97
CA VAL A 71 4.53 -4.33 3.59
C VAL A 71 5.69 -3.32 3.47
N PHE A 72 5.84 -2.41 4.42
CA PHE A 72 6.84 -1.35 4.37
C PHE A 72 8.25 -1.84 4.67
N GLU A 73 8.43 -2.81 5.54
CA GLU A 73 9.75 -3.31 5.92
C GLU A 73 10.59 -3.79 4.72
N PRO A 74 10.12 -4.70 3.85
CA PRO A 74 10.87 -5.08 2.65
C PRO A 74 11.06 -3.90 1.68
N LEU A 75 10.07 -3.02 1.54
CA LEU A 75 10.19 -1.82 0.69
C LEU A 75 11.30 -0.89 1.18
N THR A 76 11.44 -0.71 2.50
CA THR A 76 12.49 0.14 3.05
C THR A 76 13.88 -0.44 2.84
N GLU A 77 14.01 -1.77 2.91
CA GLU A 77 15.27 -2.46 2.62
C GLU A 77 15.66 -2.33 1.14
N ASP A 78 14.70 -2.54 0.23
CA ASP A 78 14.90 -2.36 -1.21
C ASP A 78 15.28 -0.90 -1.55
N LEU A 79 14.59 0.09 -0.98
CA LEU A 79 14.93 1.50 -1.17
C LEU A 79 16.34 1.83 -0.67
N LYS A 80 16.74 1.25 0.48
CA LYS A 80 18.10 1.40 1.00
C LYS A 80 19.13 0.79 0.04
N ARG A 81 18.84 -0.39 -0.50
CA ARG A 81 19.72 -1.05 -1.49
C ARG A 81 19.86 -0.24 -2.77
N VAL A 82 18.76 0.31 -3.29
CA VAL A 82 18.77 1.20 -4.45
C VAL A 82 19.65 2.43 -4.18
N ARG A 83 19.50 3.05 -3.00
CA ARG A 83 20.32 4.21 -2.61
C ARG A 83 21.81 3.88 -2.55
N VAL A 84 22.18 2.76 -1.91
CA VAL A 84 23.58 2.30 -1.85
C VAL A 84 24.13 2.04 -3.25
N THR A 85 23.35 1.38 -4.11
CA THR A 85 23.74 1.09 -5.49
C THR A 85 23.95 2.38 -6.29
N GLY A 86 23.05 3.36 -6.15
CA GLY A 86 23.18 4.68 -6.75
C GLY A 86 24.48 5.39 -6.34
N ASN A 87 24.83 5.37 -5.05
CA ASN A 87 26.08 5.95 -4.55
C ASN A 87 27.32 5.27 -5.13
N VAL A 88 27.29 3.94 -5.28
CA VAL A 88 28.42 3.20 -5.90
C VAL A 88 28.55 3.55 -7.38
N ILE A 89 27.44 3.66 -8.11
CA ILE A 89 27.43 4.06 -9.52
C ILE A 89 27.98 5.47 -9.67
N ASP A 90 27.56 6.41 -8.82
CA ASP A 90 28.02 7.80 -8.83
C ASP A 90 29.53 7.88 -8.59
N ARG A 91 30.03 7.21 -7.54
CA ARG A 91 31.48 7.12 -7.26
C ARG A 91 32.26 6.52 -8.43
N ASN A 92 31.77 5.43 -9.01
CA ASN A 92 32.44 4.78 -10.15
C ASN A 92 32.44 5.67 -11.39
N THR A 93 31.35 6.40 -11.62
CA THR A 93 31.24 7.38 -12.71
C THR A 93 32.23 8.52 -12.51
N GLN A 94 32.35 9.03 -11.28
CA GLN A 94 33.34 10.06 -10.96
C GLN A 94 34.77 9.56 -11.17
N MET A 95 35.12 8.37 -10.69
CA MET A 95 36.44 7.78 -10.93
C MET A 95 36.73 7.63 -12.44
N LEU A 96 35.74 7.22 -13.22
CA LEU A 96 35.86 7.09 -14.67
C LEU A 96 36.06 8.46 -15.34
N LEU A 97 35.35 9.50 -14.90
CA LEU A 97 35.53 10.87 -15.39
C LEU A 97 36.93 11.39 -15.08
N GLU A 98 37.45 11.19 -13.87
CA GLU A 98 38.81 11.58 -13.51
C GLU A 98 39.85 10.83 -14.36
N PHE A 99 39.64 9.53 -14.57
CA PHE A 99 40.49 8.73 -15.45
C PHE A 99 40.50 9.28 -16.89
N TRP A 100 39.34 9.55 -17.47
CA TRP A 100 39.25 10.12 -18.83
C TRP A 100 39.86 11.51 -18.91
N ASN A 101 39.64 12.35 -17.91
CA ASN A 101 40.22 13.68 -17.83
C ASN A 101 41.76 13.60 -17.83
N HIS A 102 42.32 12.74 -16.97
CA HIS A 102 43.76 12.48 -16.94
C HIS A 102 44.28 11.96 -18.29
N TYR A 103 43.59 10.99 -18.90
CA TYR A 103 43.94 10.43 -20.19
C TYR A 103 43.95 11.49 -21.30
N PHE A 104 42.94 12.36 -21.36
CA PHE A 104 42.87 13.43 -22.37
C PHE A 104 43.95 14.50 -22.18
N ILE A 105 44.32 14.82 -20.94
CA ILE A 105 45.44 15.72 -20.64
C ILE A 105 46.75 15.10 -21.12
N MET A 106 47.01 13.82 -20.79
CA MET A 106 48.27 13.14 -21.14
C MET A 106 48.45 12.91 -22.64
N THR A 107 47.36 12.79 -23.38
CA THR A 107 47.38 12.54 -24.83
C THR A 107 47.28 13.81 -25.68
N ASP A 108 47.22 15.01 -25.07
CA ASP A 108 46.89 16.28 -25.73
C ASP A 108 45.66 16.14 -26.65
N ALA A 109 44.65 15.39 -26.18
CA ALA A 109 43.47 15.10 -26.97
C ALA A 109 42.62 16.38 -27.11
N LYS A 110 42.81 17.12 -28.20
CA LYS A 110 42.12 18.41 -28.45
C LYS A 110 40.62 18.26 -28.73
N LYS A 111 40.15 17.04 -29.03
CA LYS A 111 38.75 16.76 -29.39
C LYS A 111 38.31 15.39 -28.87
N LEU A 112 37.06 15.31 -28.41
CA LEU A 112 36.40 14.04 -28.11
C LEU A 112 36.30 13.18 -29.37
N GLY A 113 36.94 12.01 -29.35
CA GLY A 113 36.73 10.94 -30.33
C GLY A 113 35.41 10.24 -30.05
N SER A 114 34.35 10.65 -30.73
CA SER A 114 33.02 10.04 -30.64
C SER A 114 32.72 9.28 -31.93
N THR A 115 31.92 8.21 -31.85
CA THR A 115 31.41 7.47 -33.02
C THR A 115 30.51 8.32 -33.92
N GLN A 116 30.06 9.51 -33.46
CA GLN A 116 29.43 10.52 -34.32
C GLN A 116 30.43 11.32 -35.17
N ARG A 117 31.69 11.40 -34.73
CA ARG A 117 32.76 12.16 -35.41
C ARG A 117 33.70 11.27 -36.19
N TYR A 118 33.99 10.08 -35.65
CA TYR A 118 34.90 9.09 -36.22
C TYR A 118 34.25 7.73 -36.08
N LYS A 119 33.65 7.26 -37.16
CA LYS A 119 33.03 5.95 -37.23
C LYS A 119 33.83 5.08 -38.17
N THR A 120 34.26 3.92 -37.69
CA THR A 120 34.99 2.96 -38.51
C THR A 120 34.01 2.13 -39.32
N ILE A 121 34.40 1.70 -40.53
CA ILE A 121 33.56 0.88 -41.43
C ILE A 121 32.89 -0.32 -40.72
N PRO A 122 33.58 -1.12 -39.87
CA PRO A 122 32.93 -2.23 -39.16
C PRO A 122 31.82 -1.80 -38.18
N PHE A 123 31.93 -0.60 -37.60
CA PHE A 123 30.89 -0.04 -36.73
C PHE A 123 29.70 0.51 -37.51
N GLU A 124 29.90 0.93 -38.77
CA GLU A 124 28.82 1.29 -39.68
C GLU A 124 28.02 0.06 -40.08
N GLU A 125 28.71 -1.03 -40.44
CA GLU A 125 28.11 -2.33 -40.75
C GLU A 125 27.34 -2.89 -39.55
N ALA A 126 27.93 -2.86 -38.36
CA ALA A 126 27.26 -3.31 -37.14
C ALA A 126 25.99 -2.49 -36.84
N GLU A 127 26.03 -1.17 -37.00
CA GLU A 127 24.85 -0.32 -36.79
C GLU A 127 23.76 -0.59 -37.83
N ALA A 128 24.13 -0.80 -39.10
CA ALA A 128 23.19 -1.18 -40.15
C ALA A 128 22.48 -2.50 -39.81
N LEU A 129 23.24 -3.52 -39.40
CA LEU A 129 22.70 -4.82 -39.00
C LEU A 129 21.75 -4.70 -37.80
N VAL A 130 22.09 -3.90 -36.80
CA VAL A 130 21.22 -3.65 -35.64
C VAL A 130 19.95 -2.91 -36.04
N LYS A 131 20.04 -1.89 -36.90
CA LYS A 131 18.86 -1.16 -37.42
C LYS A 131 17.93 -2.09 -38.20
N GLU A 132 18.47 -2.93 -39.07
CA GLU A 132 17.69 -3.94 -39.81
C GLU A 132 17.01 -4.92 -38.86
N ARG A 133 17.72 -5.42 -37.85
CA ARG A 133 17.14 -6.32 -36.84
C ARG A 133 16.00 -5.66 -36.08
N ILE A 134 16.16 -4.40 -35.67
CA ILE A 134 15.12 -3.65 -34.96
C ILE A 134 13.91 -3.41 -35.87
N ALA A 135 14.13 -2.98 -37.11
CA ALA A 135 13.08 -2.76 -38.10
C ALA A 135 12.30 -4.04 -38.39
N HIS A 136 12.99 -5.16 -38.61
CA HIS A 136 12.40 -6.47 -38.82
C HIS A 136 11.56 -6.93 -37.63
N ASN A 137 12.07 -6.76 -36.40
CA ASN A 137 11.33 -7.11 -35.18
C ASN A 137 10.08 -6.23 -35.00
N ARG A 138 10.17 -4.94 -35.32
CA ARG A 138 9.03 -4.02 -35.28
C ARG A 138 7.98 -4.39 -36.32
N GLN A 139 8.39 -4.71 -37.55
CA GLN A 139 7.49 -5.14 -38.61
C GLN A 139 6.77 -6.44 -38.25
N LYS A 140 7.51 -7.45 -37.76
CA LYS A 140 6.93 -8.71 -37.28
C LYS A 140 5.88 -8.51 -36.18
N LYS A 141 6.11 -7.55 -35.27
CA LYS A 141 5.14 -7.19 -34.22
C LYS A 141 3.89 -6.55 -34.82
N LEU A 142 4.04 -5.59 -35.74
CA LEU A 142 2.92 -4.94 -36.41
C LEU A 142 2.09 -5.93 -37.25
N ASP A 143 2.74 -6.83 -37.98
CA ASP A 143 2.08 -7.87 -38.78
C ASP A 143 1.29 -8.86 -37.90
N TRP A 144 1.83 -9.19 -36.73
CA TRP A 144 1.14 -10.04 -35.76
C TRP A 144 -0.06 -9.34 -35.12
N GLU A 145 0.05 -8.04 -34.81
CA GLU A 145 -1.05 -7.22 -34.31
C GLU A 145 -2.14 -7.02 -35.38
N ALA A 146 -1.76 -6.82 -36.64
CA ALA A 146 -2.69 -6.70 -37.77
C ALA A 146 -3.47 -8.01 -38.02
N LYS A 147 -2.81 -9.17 -37.91
CA LYS A 147 -3.47 -10.49 -38.01
C LYS A 147 -4.41 -10.80 -36.84
N ARG A 148 -4.24 -10.13 -35.70
CA ARG A 148 -5.07 -10.32 -34.49
C ARG A 148 -6.26 -9.37 -34.40
N LYS A 149 -6.35 -8.34 -35.25
CA LYS A 149 -7.56 -7.52 -35.39
C LYS A 149 -8.48 -8.20 -36.42
N PRO A 150 -9.66 -8.72 -36.03
CA PRO A 150 -10.67 -9.08 -37.02
C PRO A 150 -11.06 -7.81 -37.79
N SER A 151 -11.36 -7.95 -39.08
CA SER A 151 -11.89 -6.89 -39.93
C SER A 151 -13.27 -6.45 -39.42
N ASP A 152 -13.29 -5.57 -38.42
CA ASP A 152 -14.49 -4.88 -37.98
C ASP A 152 -14.69 -3.70 -38.93
N ASN A 153 -15.36 -3.96 -40.06
CA ASN A 153 -16.14 -3.05 -40.90
C ASN A 153 -16.26 -3.59 -42.33
N GLN A 154 -17.26 -4.42 -42.56
CA GLN A 154 -18.01 -4.40 -43.81
C GLN A 154 -19.49 -4.62 -43.46
N ASP A 155 -20.21 -3.51 -43.23
CA ASP A 155 -21.64 -3.39 -43.48
C ASP A 155 -21.98 -1.90 -43.65
N LYS A 156 -22.15 -1.49 -44.91
CA LYS A 156 -22.98 -0.37 -45.36
C LYS A 156 -23.61 -0.73 -46.69
#